data_AF-A0A0F9PN03-F1
#
_entry.id   AF-A0A0F9PN03-F1
#
_cell.length_a   1.000
_cell.length_b   1.000
_cell.length_c   1.000
_cell.angle_alpha   90.00
_cell.angle_beta   90.00
_cell.angle_gamma   90.00
#
_symmetry.space_group_name_H-M   'P 1'
#
loop_
_entity.id
_entity.type
_entity.pdbx_description
1 polymer ?
#
loop_
_entity_poly.entity_id
_entity_poly.type
_entity_poly.pdbx_seq_one_letter_code
_entity_poly.pdbx_strand_id
1 'polypeptide(L)'
;GFWLSEGFASYMQNVIMRDSGIITQPQFVQRLNAGFDRARLQTRTKNQPLDKLSADMWRQRAQQRVYWTGAAFFAQADLELQKQGLTVAGIIKQYQVCCRPARSNAKTFIKELDKLSGSSVFSTLYAKYNTRTDFPDISKEQLNTL
;
A
#
# COMPACT_ATOMS: atom_id res chain seq x y z
N GLY A 1 10.41 -1.78 -6.76
CA GLY A 1 10.95 -1.44 -5.43
C GLY A 1 10.33 -0.16 -4.93
N PHE A 2 10.57 0.96 -5.63
CA PHE A 2 10.06 2.28 -5.23
C PHE A 2 8.56 2.33 -4.93
N TRP A 3 7.72 1.69 -5.75
CA TRP A 3 6.26 1.66 -5.52
C TRP A 3 5.87 1.14 -4.13
N LEU A 4 6.64 0.18 -3.58
CA LEU A 4 6.37 -0.39 -2.27
C LEU A 4 6.70 0.61 -1.15
N SER A 5 7.86 1.26 -1.23
CA SER A 5 8.29 2.27 -0.24
C SER A 5 7.43 3.55 -0.30
N GLU A 6 7.18 4.07 -1.50
CA GLU A 6 6.34 5.26 -1.72
C GLU A 6 4.88 4.98 -1.34
N GLY A 7 4.40 3.78 -1.68
CA GLY A 7 3.07 3.32 -1.30
C GLY A 7 2.89 3.18 0.19
N PHE A 8 3.90 2.63 0.87
CA PHE A 8 3.92 2.50 2.33
C PHE A 8 3.81 3.87 2.99
N ALA A 9 4.65 4.83 2.58
CA ALA A 9 4.61 6.19 3.11
C ALA A 9 3.25 6.86 2.86
N SER A 10 2.74 6.75 1.63
CA SER A 10 1.44 7.34 1.23
C SER A 10 0.27 6.80 2.04
N TYR A 11 0.25 5.50 2.31
CA TYR A 11 -0.80 4.87 3.12
C TYR A 11 -0.63 5.17 4.61
N MET A 12 0.54 4.88 5.19
CA MET A 12 0.79 5.00 6.62
C MET A 12 0.72 6.44 7.11
N GLN A 13 1.05 7.44 6.28
CA GLN A 13 0.83 8.84 6.66
C GLN A 13 -0.64 9.10 7.01
N ASN A 14 -1.58 8.58 6.22
CA ASN A 14 -3.01 8.78 6.48
C ASN A 14 -3.48 7.98 7.71
N VAL A 15 -2.98 6.75 7.88
CA VAL A 15 -3.27 5.94 9.08
C VAL A 15 -2.79 6.66 10.35
N ILE A 16 -1.53 7.11 10.37
CA ILE A 16 -0.94 7.81 11.52
C ILE A 16 -1.69 9.11 11.82
N MET A 17 -2.02 9.90 10.79
CA MET A 17 -2.78 11.14 10.99
C MET A 17 -4.17 10.87 11.58
N ARG A 18 -4.84 9.80 11.16
CA ARG A 18 -6.14 9.42 11.72
C ARG A 18 -6.00 8.94 13.16
N ASP A 19 -5.08 8.02 13.42
CA ASP A 19 -4.91 7.41 14.74
C ASP A 19 -4.42 8.42 15.79
N SER A 20 -3.75 9.50 15.36
CA SER A 20 -3.37 10.63 16.22
C SER A 20 -4.44 11.73 16.33
N GLY A 21 -5.60 11.56 15.69
CA GLY A 21 -6.70 12.54 15.74
C GLY A 21 -6.50 13.80 14.89
N ILE A 22 -5.45 13.86 14.06
CA ILE A 22 -5.20 14.98 13.14
C ILE A 22 -6.25 15.02 12.02
N ILE A 23 -6.73 13.85 11.59
CA ILE A 23 -7.85 13.72 10.66
C ILE A 23 -8.92 12.78 11.22
N THR A 24 -10.17 13.04 10.85
CA THR A 24 -11.31 12.18 11.21
C THR A 24 -11.39 10.96 10.29
N GLN A 25 -12.18 9.94 10.67
CA GLN A 25 -12.43 8.77 9.82
C GLN A 25 -13.00 9.14 8.44
N PRO A 26 -14.00 10.04 8.31
CA PRO A 26 -14.46 10.50 6.99
C PRO A 26 -13.35 11.17 6.16
N GLN A 27 -12.47 11.95 6.79
CA GLN A 27 -11.34 12.58 6.10
C GLN A 27 -10.30 11.55 5.65
N PHE A 28 -10.03 10.51 6.45
CA PHE A 28 -9.17 9.39 6.07
C PHE A 28 -9.69 8.70 4.80
N VAL A 29 -10.97 8.32 4.78
CA VAL A 29 -11.63 7.70 3.62
C VAL A 29 -11.56 8.62 2.39
N GLN A 30 -11.89 9.89 2.56
CA GLN A 30 -11.87 10.88 1.48
C GLN A 30 -10.46 11.02 0.87
N ARG A 31 -9.42 11.10 1.71
CA ARG A 31 -8.03 11.28 1.26
C ARG A 31 -7.52 10.07 0.49
N LEU A 32 -7.75 8.86 1.00
CA LEU A 32 -7.37 7.63 0.31
C LEU A 32 -8.13 7.49 -1.01
N ASN A 33 -9.46 7.67 -1.01
CA ASN A 33 -10.24 7.56 -2.23
C ASN A 33 -9.82 8.60 -3.29
N ALA A 34 -9.57 9.86 -2.90
CA ALA A 34 -9.10 10.88 -3.84
C ALA A 34 -7.72 10.54 -4.42
N GLY A 35 -6.85 9.91 -3.64
CA GLY A 35 -5.59 9.36 -4.12
C GLY A 35 -5.77 8.24 -5.13
N PHE A 36 -6.67 7.31 -4.82
CA PHE A 36 -7.01 6.18 -5.70
C PHE A 36 -7.63 6.66 -7.01
N ASP A 37 -8.44 7.72 -6.99
CA ASP A 37 -8.99 8.35 -8.19
C ASP A 37 -7.89 8.94 -9.08
N ARG A 38 -6.90 9.63 -8.50
CA ARG A 38 -5.74 10.13 -9.27
C ARG A 38 -4.94 8.99 -9.92
N ALA A 39 -4.80 7.86 -9.22
CA ALA A 39 -4.14 6.67 -9.74
C ALA A 39 -4.93 6.05 -10.90
N ARG A 40 -6.25 5.85 -10.72
CA ARG A 40 -7.18 5.36 -11.75
C ARG A 40 -7.10 6.20 -13.02
N LEU A 41 -7.09 7.52 -12.89
CA LEU A 41 -6.95 8.44 -14.02
C LEU A 41 -5.61 8.27 -14.74
N GLN A 42 -4.49 8.18 -14.02
CA GLN A 42 -3.18 7.99 -14.66
C GLN A 42 -3.03 6.62 -15.32
N THR A 43 -3.66 5.56 -14.79
CA THR A 43 -3.67 4.22 -15.39
C THR A 43 -4.18 4.20 -16.83
N ARG A 44 -5.05 5.14 -17.22
CA ARG A 44 -5.55 5.28 -18.60
C ARG A 44 -4.44 5.57 -19.62
N THR A 45 -3.38 6.25 -19.22
CA THR A 45 -2.26 6.63 -20.12
C THR A 45 -0.94 5.99 -19.74
N LYS A 46 -0.82 5.49 -18.50
CA LYS A 46 0.33 4.76 -17.99
C LYS A 46 -0.17 3.36 -17.69
N ASN A 47 -0.14 2.45 -18.65
CA ASN A 47 -0.68 1.08 -18.50
C ASN A 47 0.42 0.00 -18.40
N GLN A 48 1.69 0.40 -18.31
CA GLN A 48 2.80 -0.53 -18.10
C GLN A 48 2.66 -1.27 -16.76
N PRO A 49 3.22 -2.48 -16.62
CA PRO A 49 3.31 -3.16 -15.32
C PRO A 49 3.91 -2.26 -14.24
N LEU A 50 3.38 -2.33 -13.02
CA LEU A 50 3.76 -1.44 -11.92
C LEU A 50 5.25 -1.48 -11.60
N ASP A 51 5.88 -2.66 -11.64
CA ASP A 51 7.32 -2.82 -11.42
C ASP A 51 8.16 -2.05 -12.44
N LYS A 52 7.77 -2.10 -13.73
CA LYS A 52 8.41 -1.37 -14.83
C LYS A 52 8.16 0.12 -14.72
N LEU A 53 6.91 0.53 -14.52
CA LEU A 53 6.57 1.93 -14.39
C LEU A 53 7.30 2.58 -13.20
N SER A 54 7.35 1.86 -12.08
CA SER A 54 8.01 2.34 -10.85
C SER A 54 9.49 2.64 -11.04
N ALA A 55 10.18 1.91 -11.92
CA ALA A 55 11.60 2.15 -12.19
C ALA A 55 11.86 3.44 -12.97
N ASP A 56 10.86 3.96 -13.67
CA ASP A 56 10.99 5.08 -14.61
C ASP A 56 9.93 6.18 -14.38
N MET A 57 9.35 6.22 -13.18
CA MET A 57 8.17 7.01 -12.87
C MET A 57 8.40 8.53 -13.03
N TRP A 58 9.62 9.00 -12.76
CA TRP A 58 9.97 10.41 -12.85
C TRP A 58 9.95 10.92 -14.29
N ARG A 59 10.60 10.18 -15.20
CA ARG A 59 10.60 10.49 -16.63
C ARG A 59 9.19 10.42 -17.21
N GLN A 60 8.40 9.43 -16.78
CA GLN A 60 7.04 9.23 -17.26
C GLN A 60 5.98 10.10 -16.56
N ARG A 61 6.36 10.89 -15.55
CA ARG A 61 5.44 11.67 -14.70
C ARG A 61 4.30 10.82 -14.12
N ALA A 62 4.63 9.61 -13.68
CA ALA A 62 3.68 8.58 -13.26
C ALA A 62 3.61 8.40 -11.72
N GLN A 63 4.03 9.42 -10.96
CA GLN A 63 4.12 9.36 -9.50
C GLN A 63 2.76 9.05 -8.87
N GLN A 64 1.67 9.69 -9.32
CA GLN A 64 0.34 9.43 -8.74
C GLN A 64 -0.06 7.96 -8.92
N ARG A 65 0.17 7.38 -10.10
CA ARG A 65 -0.07 5.96 -10.34
C ARG A 65 0.81 5.08 -9.46
N VAL A 66 2.10 5.39 -9.33
CA VAL A 66 3.01 4.57 -8.52
C VAL A 66 2.65 4.63 -7.04
N TYR A 67 2.46 5.84 -6.51
CA TYR A 67 2.32 6.07 -5.07
C TYR A 67 0.98 5.52 -4.58
N TRP A 68 -0.10 5.84 -5.28
CA TRP A 68 -1.43 5.45 -4.86
C TRP A 68 -1.78 4.00 -5.20
N THR A 69 -1.19 3.40 -6.23
CA THR A 69 -1.28 1.93 -6.41
C THR A 69 -0.48 1.20 -5.33
N GLY A 70 0.66 1.73 -4.91
CA GLY A 70 1.38 1.22 -3.75
C GLY A 70 0.61 1.40 -2.44
N ALA A 71 -0.09 2.52 -2.25
CA ALA A 71 -0.96 2.74 -1.09
C ALA A 71 -2.14 1.76 -1.09
N ALA A 72 -2.72 1.50 -2.26
CA ALA A 72 -3.79 0.52 -2.43
C ALA A 72 -3.35 -0.91 -2.09
N PHE A 73 -2.09 -1.28 -2.35
CA PHE A 73 -1.51 -2.54 -1.88
C PHE A 73 -1.60 -2.67 -0.36
N PHE A 74 -1.20 -1.63 0.39
CA PHE A 74 -1.27 -1.68 1.86
C PHE A 74 -2.70 -1.58 2.38
N ALA A 75 -3.58 -0.80 1.74
CA ALA A 75 -5.00 -0.76 2.11
C ALA A 75 -5.67 -2.13 1.91
N GLN A 76 -5.40 -2.83 0.80
CA GLN A 76 -5.89 -4.20 0.60
C GLN A 76 -5.27 -5.19 1.58
N ALA A 77 -3.98 -5.06 1.91
CA ALA A 77 -3.38 -5.90 2.93
C ALA A 77 -4.06 -5.69 4.29
N ASP A 78 -4.38 -4.45 4.66
CA ASP A 78 -5.05 -4.16 5.93
C ASP A 78 -6.48 -4.72 5.97
N LEU A 79 -7.24 -4.60 4.87
CA LEU A 79 -8.56 -5.22 4.72
C LEU A 79 -8.53 -6.75 4.89
N GLU A 80 -7.48 -7.40 4.38
CA GLU A 80 -7.30 -8.86 4.53
C GLU A 80 -6.86 -9.24 5.96
N LEU A 81 -6.01 -8.44 6.59
CA LEU A 81 -5.54 -8.66 7.95
C LEU A 81 -6.61 -8.43 9.02
N GLN A 82 -7.55 -7.50 8.78
CA GLN A 82 -8.67 -7.26 9.70
C GLN A 82 -9.51 -8.51 9.95
N LYS A 83 -9.62 -9.41 8.98
CA LYS A 83 -10.31 -10.70 9.10
C LYS A 83 -9.69 -11.61 10.18
N GLN A 84 -8.45 -11.32 10.57
CA GLN A 84 -7.67 -12.01 11.59
C GLN A 84 -7.47 -11.16 12.86
N GLY A 85 -8.13 -10.00 12.97
CA GLY A 85 -7.92 -9.06 14.08
C GLY A 85 -6.55 -8.38 14.06
N LEU A 86 -5.88 -8.35 12.90
CA LEU A 86 -4.56 -7.74 12.71
C LEU A 86 -4.67 -6.47 11.86
N THR A 87 -3.62 -5.63 11.93
CA THR A 87 -3.49 -4.44 11.06
C THR A 87 -2.08 -4.31 10.52
N VAL A 88 -1.94 -3.68 9.35
CA VAL A 88 -0.64 -3.33 8.75
C VAL A 88 0.20 -2.51 9.72
N ALA A 89 -0.39 -1.51 10.39
CA ALA A 89 0.29 -0.70 11.38
C ALA A 89 0.87 -1.56 12.54
N GLY A 90 0.09 -2.52 13.02
CA GLY A 90 0.51 -3.46 14.07
C GLY A 90 1.66 -4.36 13.63
N ILE A 91 1.56 -4.95 12.44
CA ILE A 91 2.61 -5.80 11.87
C ILE A 91 3.91 -5.01 11.66
N ILE A 92 3.81 -3.78 11.16
CA ILE A 92 4.97 -2.91 10.94
C ILE A 92 5.63 -2.54 12.27
N LYS A 93 4.85 -2.26 13.32
CA LYS A 93 5.39 -2.01 14.66
C LYS A 93 6.20 -3.22 15.17
N GLN A 94 5.71 -4.44 14.97
CA GLN A 94 6.44 -5.65 15.35
C GLN A 94 7.73 -5.81 14.52
N TYR A 95 7.65 -5.60 13.20
CA TYR A 95 8.81 -5.66 12.30
C TYR A 95 9.93 -4.72 12.73
N GLN A 96 9.60 -3.48 13.15
CA GLN A 96 10.58 -2.52 13.62
C GLN A 96 11.35 -2.98 14.86
N VAL A 97 10.72 -3.78 15.73
CA VAL A 97 11.31 -4.26 16.99
C VAL A 97 12.15 -5.52 16.81
N CYS A 98 11.63 -6.53 16.09
CA CYS A 98 12.25 -7.85 16.04
C CYS A 98 13.22 -8.06 14.87
N CYS A 99 12.92 -7.44 13.72
CA CYS A 99 13.23 -8.06 12.44
C CYS A 99 13.77 -7.08 11.40
N ARG A 100 13.93 -5.78 11.74
CA ARG A 100 14.42 -4.77 10.80
C ARG A 100 15.95 -4.83 10.67
N PRO A 101 16.49 -5.26 9.51
CA PRO A 101 17.91 -5.15 9.25
C PRO A 101 18.29 -3.71 8.86
N ALA A 102 19.59 -3.40 8.86
CA ALA A 102 20.10 -2.13 8.37
C ALA A 102 19.75 -1.86 6.89
N ARG A 103 19.67 -2.92 6.08
CA ARG A 103 19.24 -2.88 4.68
C ARG A 103 18.36 -4.09 4.39
N SER A 104 17.22 -3.86 3.74
CA SER A 104 16.32 -4.93 3.28
C SER A 104 15.90 -4.67 1.84
N ASN A 105 15.70 -5.74 1.08
CA ASN A 105 15.06 -5.67 -0.22
C ASN A 105 13.56 -5.99 -0.10
N ALA A 106 12.77 -5.66 -1.12
CA ALA A 106 11.32 -5.85 -1.10
C ALA A 106 10.90 -7.31 -0.82
N LYS A 107 11.61 -8.31 -1.38
CA LYS A 107 11.25 -9.72 -1.17
C LYS A 107 11.46 -10.14 0.28
N THR A 108 12.59 -9.76 0.88
CA THR A 108 12.88 -10.05 2.29
C THR A 108 11.87 -9.35 3.19
N PHE A 109 11.61 -8.07 2.95
CA PHE A 109 10.60 -7.31 3.71
C PHE A 109 9.22 -7.99 3.68
N ILE A 110 8.71 -8.32 2.49
CA ILE A 110 7.41 -8.98 2.32
C ILE A 110 7.34 -10.32 3.05
N LYS A 111 8.40 -11.13 3.00
CA LYS A 111 8.47 -12.40 3.73
C LYS A 111 8.42 -12.22 5.25
N GLU A 112 9.10 -11.21 5.78
CA GLU A 112 9.03 -10.93 7.22
C GLU A 112 7.64 -10.46 7.64
N LEU A 113 6.94 -9.66 6.81
CA LEU A 113 5.56 -9.27 7.12
C LEU A 113 4.61 -10.48 7.14
N ASP A 114 4.72 -11.39 6.17
CA ASP A 114 3.95 -12.64 6.13
C ASP A 114 4.21 -13.53 7.35
N LYS A 115 5.49 -13.63 7.77
CA LYS A 115 5.87 -14.37 8.98
C LYS A 115 5.22 -13.77 10.23
N LEU A 116 5.22 -12.45 10.35
CA LEU A 116 4.63 -11.73 11.48
C LEU A 116 3.09 -11.78 11.47
N SER A 117 2.47 -11.78 10.29
CA SER A 117 1.03 -11.91 10.15
C SER A 117 0.52 -13.35 10.16
N GLY A 118 1.41 -14.35 10.22
CA GLY A 118 1.06 -15.76 10.16
C GLY A 118 0.29 -16.16 8.90
N SER A 119 0.46 -15.43 7.80
CA SER A 119 -0.33 -15.57 6.57
C SER A 119 0.48 -15.21 5.33
N SER A 120 -0.06 -15.47 4.13
CA SER A 120 0.59 -15.15 2.84
C SER A 120 0.00 -13.88 2.18
N VAL A 121 -0.65 -13.01 2.96
CA VAL A 121 -1.35 -11.82 2.45
C VAL A 121 -0.40 -10.92 1.66
N PHE A 122 0.78 -10.61 2.21
CA PHE A 122 1.71 -9.68 1.60
C PHE A 122 2.38 -10.28 0.38
N SER A 123 2.84 -11.54 0.41
CA SER A 123 3.45 -12.17 -0.77
C SER A 123 2.46 -12.37 -1.91
N THR A 124 1.23 -12.78 -1.61
CA THR A 124 0.16 -12.95 -2.61
C THR A 124 -0.18 -11.62 -3.28
N LEU A 125 -0.41 -10.58 -2.47
CA LEU A 125 -0.67 -9.23 -3.01
C LEU A 125 0.56 -8.70 -3.75
N TYR A 126 1.78 -8.96 -3.25
CA TYR A 126 3.01 -8.43 -3.87
C TYR A 126 3.18 -9.00 -5.28
N ALA A 127 3.00 -10.31 -5.45
CA ALA A 127 3.02 -10.95 -6.76
C ALA A 127 1.98 -10.35 -7.72
N LYS A 128 0.74 -10.13 -7.23
CA LYS A 128 -0.35 -9.54 -8.03
C LYS A 128 -0.13 -8.08 -8.39
N TYR A 129 0.41 -7.28 -7.48
CA TYR A 129 0.62 -5.84 -7.69
C TYR A 129 1.83 -5.55 -8.57
N ASN A 130 2.88 -6.36 -8.48
CA ASN A 130 4.13 -6.11 -9.22
C ASN A 130 3.89 -6.06 -10.74
N THR A 131 3.03 -6.93 -11.25
CA THR A 131 2.72 -7.03 -12.69
C THR A 131 1.44 -6.29 -13.09
N ARG A 132 0.78 -5.62 -12.14
CA ARG A 132 -0.52 -5.01 -12.39
C ARG A 132 -0.41 -3.86 -13.39
N THR A 133 -1.31 -3.85 -14.36
CA THR A 133 -1.44 -2.79 -15.37
C THR A 133 -2.63 -1.88 -15.09
N ASP A 134 -3.62 -2.36 -14.35
CA ASP A 134 -4.83 -1.67 -13.90
C ASP A 134 -4.69 -1.07 -12.49
N PHE A 135 -5.77 -0.48 -11.98
CA PHE A 135 -5.88 -0.05 -10.59
C PHE A 135 -6.85 -0.99 -9.84
N PRO A 136 -6.52 -1.48 -8.62
CA PRO A 136 -7.42 -2.30 -7.81
C PRO A 136 -8.80 -1.70 -7.64
N ASP A 137 -9.82 -2.54 -7.65
CA ASP A 137 -11.13 -2.16 -7.11
C ASP A 137 -11.09 -2.17 -5.58
N ILE A 138 -11.27 -0.99 -4.98
CA ILE A 138 -11.38 -0.75 -3.54
C ILE A 138 -12.43 0.34 -3.37
N SER A 139 -13.53 -0.02 -2.69
CA SER A 139 -14.66 0.88 -2.49
C SER A 139 -14.47 1.80 -1.28
N LYS A 140 -15.25 2.88 -1.21
CA LYS A 140 -15.24 3.77 -0.04
C LYS A 140 -15.75 3.06 1.21
N GLU A 141 -16.71 2.16 1.04
CA GLU A 141 -17.29 1.35 2.11
C GLU A 141 -16.22 0.45 2.72
N GLN A 142 -15.38 -0.20 1.89
CA GLN A 142 -14.22 -0.94 2.37
C GLN A 142 -13.22 -0.03 3.08
N LEU A 143 -12.89 1.12 2.51
CA LEU A 143 -11.99 2.07 3.18
C LEU A 143 -12.51 2.57 4.53
N ASN A 144 -13.83 2.60 4.72
CA ASN A 144 -14.43 3.05 5.97
C ASN A 144 -14.32 2.01 7.10
N THR A 145 -14.02 0.74 6.79
CA THR A 145 -13.77 -0.30 7.81
C THR A 145 -12.34 -0.31 8.31
N LEU A 146 -11.41 0.30 7.57
CA LEU A 146 -10.01 0.50 7.96
C LEU A 146 -9.91 1.53 9.09
#